data_AF-A0A2E6A7N3-F1
#
_entry.id   AF-A0A2E6A7N3-F1
#
_cell.length_a   1.000
_cell.length_b   1.000
_cell.length_c   1.000
_cell.angle_alpha   90.00
_cell.angle_beta   90.00
_cell.angle_gamma   90.00
#
_symmetry.space_group_name_H-M   'P 1'
#
loop_
_entity.id
_entity.type
_entity.pdbx_description
1 polymer ?
#
loop_
_entity_poly.entity_id
_entity_poly.type
_entity_poly.pdbx_seq_one_letter_code
_entity_poly.pdbx_strand_id
1 'polypeptide(L)'
;MTALVPGQITGIVTLTKGLETLLAEEFGLLERRELEKIETLQSQKISLMEQIAEGWADLRNAAEHPSDVELLSELQGKLEHCRDLHHRNDLLLRKQMEITRNLISIITNRSQKQAEVYDRLGRLI
;
A
#
# COMPACT_ATOMS: atom_id res chain seq x y z
N MET A 1 23.72 7.74 -28.92
CA MET A 1 22.59 8.69 -28.98
C MET A 1 21.37 7.89 -29.39
N THR A 2 20.84 7.11 -28.45
CA THR A 2 19.64 6.28 -28.65
C THR A 2 18.47 7.10 -28.14
N ALA A 3 17.66 7.61 -29.07
CA ALA A 3 16.44 8.33 -28.74
C ALA A 3 15.52 7.45 -27.88
N LEU A 4 14.76 8.09 -26.99
CA LEU A 4 13.70 7.50 -26.19
C LEU A 4 12.74 6.73 -27.12
N VAL A 5 12.72 5.39 -27.01
CA VAL A 5 11.83 4.58 -27.85
C VAL A 5 10.42 4.74 -27.30
N PRO A 6 9.41 5.16 -28.09
CA PRO A 6 8.04 5.39 -27.60
C PRO A 6 7.40 4.14 -26.96
N GLY A 7 7.93 2.95 -27.27
CA GLY A 7 7.55 1.69 -26.61
C GLY A 7 7.91 1.61 -25.12
N GLN A 8 9.02 2.21 -24.68
CA GLN A 8 9.43 2.19 -23.27
C GLN A 8 8.49 3.02 -22.39
N ILE A 9 8.12 4.22 -22.86
CA ILE A 9 7.16 5.11 -22.18
C ILE A 9 5.80 4.39 -22.07
N THR A 10 5.33 3.81 -23.17
CA THR A 10 4.05 3.09 -23.20
C THR A 10 4.05 1.90 -22.22
N GLY A 11 5.19 1.19 -22.13
CA GLY A 11 5.39 0.11 -21.15
C GLY A 11 5.22 0.60 -19.71
N ILE A 12 5.95 1.65 -19.32
CA ILE A 12 5.88 2.17 -17.95
C ILE A 12 4.51 2.73 -17.63
N VAL A 13 3.87 3.47 -18.56
CA VAL A 13 2.50 3.96 -18.36
C VAL A 13 1.51 2.80 -18.12
N THR A 14 1.68 1.69 -18.83
CA THR A 14 0.85 0.49 -18.65
C THR A 14 1.08 -0.14 -17.27
N LEU A 15 2.34 -0.25 -16.84
CA LEU A 15 2.70 -0.76 -15.52
C LEU A 15 2.15 0.14 -14.40
N THR A 16 2.29 1.45 -14.52
CA THR A 16 1.75 2.43 -13.55
C THR A 16 0.24 2.32 -13.42
N LYS A 17 -0.49 2.17 -14.54
CA LYS A 17 -1.94 1.96 -14.50
C LYS A 17 -2.33 0.62 -13.88
N GLY A 18 -1.53 -0.42 -14.10
CA GLY A 18 -1.66 -1.71 -13.43
C GLY A 18 -1.52 -1.58 -11.91
N LEU A 19 -0.50 -0.84 -11.45
CA LEU A 19 -0.28 -0.56 -10.04
C LEU A 19 -1.43 0.25 -9.43
N GLU A 20 -1.91 1.29 -10.12
CA GLU A 20 -3.06 2.08 -9.69
C GLU A 20 -4.30 1.21 -9.47
N THR A 21 -4.59 0.31 -10.40
CA THR A 21 -5.73 -0.62 -10.33
C THR A 21 -5.56 -1.57 -9.14
N LEU A 22 -4.37 -2.14 -8.96
CA LEU A 22 -4.07 -3.03 -7.84
C LEU A 22 -4.21 -2.33 -6.49
N LEU A 23 -3.75 -1.07 -6.38
CA LEU A 23 -3.88 -0.28 -5.15
C LEU A 23 -5.35 0.04 -4.83
N ALA A 24 -6.17 0.29 -5.86
CA ALA A 24 -7.61 0.48 -5.68
C ALA A 24 -8.32 -0.81 -5.24
N GLU A 25 -7.93 -1.97 -5.78
CA GLU A 25 -8.42 -3.27 -5.33
C GLU A 25 -8.01 -3.55 -3.88
N GLU A 26 -6.74 -3.34 -3.53
CA GLU A 26 -6.22 -3.48 -2.16
C GLU A 26 -7.01 -2.59 -1.19
N PHE A 27 -7.34 -1.36 -1.57
CA PHE A 27 -8.17 -0.47 -0.77
C PHE A 27 -9.57 -1.08 -0.51
N GLY A 28 -10.23 -1.57 -1.55
CA GLY A 28 -11.55 -2.19 -1.44
C GLY A 28 -11.57 -3.46 -0.58
N LEU A 29 -10.49 -4.24 -0.61
CA LEU A 29 -10.31 -5.41 0.27
C LEU A 29 -10.00 -4.99 1.71
N LEU A 30 -9.21 -3.92 1.91
CA LEU A 30 -8.91 -3.36 3.23
C LEU A 30 -10.18 -2.88 3.93
N GLU A 31 -11.09 -2.24 3.20
CA GLU A 31 -12.40 -1.84 3.74
C GLU A 31 -13.23 -3.04 4.24
N ARG A 32 -13.14 -4.17 3.53
CA ARG A 32 -13.85 -5.42 3.88
C ARG A 32 -13.10 -6.29 4.88
N ARG A 33 -11.88 -5.91 5.25
CA ARG A 33 -10.97 -6.64 6.16
C ARG A 33 -10.57 -8.02 5.64
N GLU A 34 -10.48 -8.18 4.33
CA GLU A 34 -10.14 -9.45 3.66
C GLU A 34 -8.61 -9.62 3.56
N LEU A 35 -7.95 -9.78 4.72
CA LEU A 35 -6.48 -9.78 4.84
C LEU A 35 -5.80 -10.89 4.03
N GLU A 36 -6.40 -12.08 3.94
CA GLU A 36 -5.87 -13.19 3.15
C GLU A 36 -5.76 -12.84 1.67
N LYS A 37 -6.76 -12.15 1.12
CA LYS A 37 -6.73 -11.70 -0.28
C LYS A 37 -5.72 -10.58 -0.49
N ILE A 38 -5.57 -9.68 0.49
CA ILE A 38 -4.56 -8.62 0.44
C ILE A 38 -3.15 -9.21 0.40
N GLU A 39 -2.90 -10.29 1.16
CA GLU A 39 -1.62 -10.98 1.17
C GLU A 39 -1.26 -11.55 -0.21
N THR A 40 -2.24 -12.14 -0.92
CA THR A 40 -2.02 -12.63 -2.29
C THR A 40 -1.66 -11.54 -3.29
N LEU A 41 -2.06 -10.28 -3.06
CA LEU A 41 -1.74 -9.15 -3.93
C LEU A 41 -0.34 -8.57 -3.68
N GLN A 42 0.31 -8.87 -2.54
CA GLN A 42 1.61 -8.28 -2.20
C GLN A 42 2.72 -8.66 -3.18
N SER A 43 2.78 -9.92 -3.61
CA SER A 43 3.78 -10.36 -4.59
C SER A 43 3.63 -9.66 -5.93
N GLN A 44 2.40 -9.46 -6.39
CA GLN A 44 2.12 -8.73 -7.63
C GLN A 44 2.46 -7.24 -7.50
N LYS A 45 2.11 -6.63 -6.36
CA LYS A 45 2.44 -5.22 -6.05
C LYS A 45 3.95 -4.98 -6.09
N ILE A 46 4.73 -5.84 -5.42
CA ILE A 46 6.20 -5.76 -5.41
C ILE A 46 6.75 -5.88 -6.83
N SER A 47 6.32 -6.90 -7.58
CA SER A 47 6.78 -7.11 -8.95
C SER A 47 6.48 -5.91 -9.87
N LEU A 48 5.31 -5.28 -9.73
CA LEU A 48 4.97 -4.07 -10.48
C LEU A 48 5.84 -2.87 -10.08
N MET A 49 6.08 -2.68 -8.78
CA MET A 49 6.94 -1.59 -8.30
C MET A 49 8.39 -1.74 -8.78
N GLU A 50 8.92 -2.96 -8.78
CA GLU A 50 10.26 -3.27 -9.30
C GLU A 50 10.36 -2.97 -10.80
N GLN A 51 9.42 -3.47 -11.61
CA GLN A 51 9.39 -3.20 -13.04
C GLN A 51 9.24 -1.71 -13.36
N ILE A 52 8.44 -0.97 -12.58
CA ILE A 52 8.32 0.48 -12.71
C ILE A 52 9.63 1.17 -12.35
N ALA A 53 10.31 0.74 -11.27
CA ALA A 53 11.57 1.35 -10.85
C ALA A 53 12.69 1.15 -11.88
N GLU A 54 12.80 -0.07 -12.44
CA GLU A 54 13.74 -0.40 -13.51
C GLU A 54 13.44 0.43 -14.76
N GLY A 55 12.19 0.38 -15.25
CA GLY A 55 11.80 1.13 -16.44
C GLY A 55 11.96 2.64 -16.27
N TRP A 56 11.66 3.19 -15.09
CA TRP A 56 11.85 4.60 -14.79
C TRP A 56 13.32 5.02 -14.83
N ALA A 57 14.23 4.18 -14.29
CA ALA A 57 15.67 4.44 -14.34
C ALA A 57 16.18 4.47 -15.79
N ASP A 58 15.76 3.49 -16.60
CA ASP A 58 16.10 3.41 -18.03
C ASP A 58 15.60 4.64 -18.80
N LEU A 59 14.35 5.04 -18.54
CA LEU A 59 13.72 6.19 -19.20
C LEU A 59 14.41 7.51 -18.84
N ARG A 60 14.78 7.69 -17.57
CA ARG A 60 15.50 8.88 -17.10
C ARG A 60 16.90 8.99 -17.70
N ASN A 61 17.57 7.86 -17.91
CA ASN A 61 18.90 7.83 -18.52
C ASN A 61 18.87 8.09 -20.02
N ALA A 62 17.74 7.80 -20.70
CA ALA A 62 17.57 7.97 -22.13
C ALA A 62 16.93 9.31 -22.54
N ALA A 63 16.42 10.10 -21.59
CA ALA A 63 15.81 11.39 -21.87
C ALA A 63 16.88 12.46 -22.14
N GLU A 64 17.04 12.84 -23.40
CA GLU A 64 18.02 13.84 -23.86
C GLU A 64 17.34 15.13 -24.37
N HIS A 65 16.05 15.09 -24.72
CA HIS A 65 15.34 16.21 -25.33
C HIS A 65 14.32 16.91 -24.40
N PRO A 66 14.03 18.21 -24.59
CA PRO A 66 13.04 18.93 -23.78
C PRO A 66 11.63 18.31 -23.80
N SER A 67 11.21 17.72 -24.93
CA SER A 67 9.95 16.99 -25.04
C SER A 67 9.89 15.74 -24.16
N ASP A 68 11.03 15.10 -23.93
CA ASP A 68 11.13 13.91 -23.08
C ASP A 68 10.98 14.31 -21.61
N VAL A 69 11.43 15.51 -21.24
CA VAL A 69 11.30 16.06 -19.88
C VAL A 69 9.84 16.32 -19.51
N GLU A 70 9.03 16.84 -20.44
CA GLU A 70 7.60 17.07 -20.21
C GLU A 70 6.84 15.74 -20.03
N LEU A 71 7.12 14.74 -20.88
CA LEU A 71 6.55 13.39 -20.75
C LEU A 71 6.97 12.70 -19.44
N LEU A 72 8.24 12.85 -19.04
CA LEU A 72 8.71 12.36 -17.75
C LEU A 72 8.00 13.04 -16.58
N SER A 73 7.73 14.35 -16.67
CA SER A 73 6.99 15.08 -15.65
C SER A 73 5.56 14.58 -15.51
N GLU A 74 4.86 14.30 -16.61
CA GLU A 74 3.53 13.69 -16.58
C GLU A 74 3.55 12.30 -15.92
N LEU A 75 4.52 11.48 -16.29
CA LEU A 75 4.70 10.14 -15.73
C LEU A 75 5.01 10.21 -14.23
N GLN A 76 5.83 11.18 -13.80
CA GLN A 76 6.10 11.45 -12.39
C GLN A 76 4.79 11.75 -11.64
N GLY A 77 3.93 12.60 -12.19
CA GLY A 77 2.63 12.92 -11.59
C GLY A 77 1.75 11.67 -11.39
N LYS A 78 1.78 10.73 -12.33
CA LYS A 78 1.06 9.45 -12.17
C LYS A 78 1.65 8.56 -11.07
N LEU A 79 2.98 8.54 -10.93
CA LEU A 79 3.64 7.81 -9.85
C LEU A 79 3.38 8.45 -8.48
N GLU A 80 3.33 9.77 -8.40
CA GLU A 80 2.92 10.49 -7.19
C GLU A 80 1.48 10.14 -6.82
N HIS A 81 0.57 10.05 -7.79
CA HIS A 81 -0.78 9.58 -7.54
C HIS A 81 -0.81 8.14 -6.98
N CYS A 82 -0.03 7.21 -7.56
CA CYS A 82 0.10 5.85 -7.05
C CYS A 82 0.65 5.82 -5.62
N ARG A 83 1.63 6.67 -5.30
CA ARG A 83 2.18 6.81 -3.94
C ARG A 83 1.08 7.26 -2.96
N ASP A 84 0.26 8.22 -3.34
CA ASP A 84 -0.82 8.73 -2.49
C ASP A 84 -1.90 7.66 -2.25
N LEU A 85 -2.24 6.86 -3.27
CA LEU A 85 -3.12 5.69 -3.11
C LEU A 85 -2.53 4.66 -2.15
N HIS A 86 -1.24 4.33 -2.30
CA HIS A 86 -0.57 3.41 -1.39
C HIS A 86 -0.54 3.94 0.05
N HIS A 87 -0.27 5.24 0.23
CA HIS A 87 -0.27 5.87 1.54
C HIS A 87 -1.64 5.82 2.21
N ARG A 88 -2.72 6.02 1.45
CA ARG A 88 -4.10 5.85 1.92
C ARG A 88 -4.35 4.43 2.43
N ASN A 89 -3.89 3.41 1.69
CA ASN A 89 -4.03 2.00 2.08
C ASN A 89 -3.32 1.74 3.41
N ASP A 90 -2.08 2.22 3.55
CA ASP A 90 -1.29 2.07 4.77
C ASP A 90 -1.93 2.74 5.98
N LEU A 91 -2.48 3.95 5.80
CA LEU A 91 -3.17 4.68 6.86
C LEU A 91 -4.40 3.88 7.35
N LEU A 92 -5.20 3.35 6.42
CA LEU A 92 -6.36 2.54 6.76
C LEU A 92 -5.95 1.28 7.51
N LEU A 93 -4.94 0.55 7.02
CA LEU A 93 -4.44 -0.66 7.67
C LEU A 93 -3.93 -0.38 9.09
N ARG A 94 -3.15 0.69 9.28
CA ARG A 94 -2.63 1.10 10.60
C ARG A 94 -3.76 1.42 11.57
N LYS A 95 -4.76 2.18 11.13
CA LYS A 95 -5.94 2.51 11.95
C LYS A 95 -6.71 1.25 12.36
N GLN A 96 -6.88 0.30 11.46
CA GLN A 96 -7.53 -0.97 11.79
C GLN A 96 -6.75 -1.76 12.83
N MET A 97 -5.42 -1.84 12.72
CA MET A 97 -4.57 -2.49 13.71
C MET A 97 -4.64 -1.80 15.08
N GLU A 98 -4.65 -0.47 15.12
CA GLU A 98 -4.80 0.29 16.36
C GLU A 98 -6.11 -0.02 17.06
N ILE A 99 -7.23 -0.01 16.32
CA ILE A 99 -8.55 -0.38 16.85
C ILE A 99 -8.53 -1.80 17.41
N THR A 100 -7.97 -2.78 16.67
CA THR A 100 -7.88 -4.17 17.14
C THR A 100 -7.07 -4.28 18.43
N ARG A 101 -5.92 -3.60 18.54
CA ARG A 101 -5.11 -3.58 19.76
C ARG A 101 -5.87 -2.95 20.94
N ASN A 102 -6.56 -1.84 20.72
CA ASN A 102 -7.37 -1.18 21.74
C ASN A 102 -8.53 -2.08 22.21
N LEU A 103 -9.22 -2.75 21.29
CA LEU A 103 -10.29 -3.70 21.63
C LEU A 103 -9.75 -4.87 22.47
N ILE A 104 -8.63 -5.46 22.07
CA ILE A 104 -7.98 -6.54 22.84
C ILE A 104 -7.63 -6.03 24.24
N SER A 105 -7.03 -4.85 24.37
CA SER A 105 -6.67 -4.25 25.67
C SER A 105 -7.88 -4.03 26.57
N ILE A 106 -9.01 -3.55 26.03
CA ILE A 106 -10.25 -3.36 26.79
C ILE A 106 -10.80 -4.69 27.28
N ILE A 107 -10.81 -5.72 26.43
CA ILE A 107 -11.33 -7.05 26.77
C ILE A 107 -10.45 -7.70 27.85
N THR A 108 -9.12 -7.70 27.68
CA THR A 108 -8.21 -8.31 28.66
C THR A 108 -8.26 -7.61 30.01
N ASN A 109 -8.32 -6.27 30.03
CA ASN A 109 -8.41 -5.50 31.27
C ASN A 109 -9.76 -5.71 31.98
N ARG A 110 -10.87 -5.86 31.24
CA ARG A 110 -12.17 -6.25 31.84
C ARG A 110 -12.11 -7.65 32.47
N SER A 111 -11.51 -8.62 31.79
CA SER A 111 -11.36 -9.98 32.32
C SER A 111 -10.50 -10.01 33.60
N GLN A 112 -9.41 -9.23 33.64
CA GLN A 112 -8.58 -9.10 34.85
C GLN A 112 -9.36 -8.49 36.02
N LYS A 113 -10.12 -7.42 35.79
CA LYS A 113 -10.97 -6.81 36.83
C LYS A 113 -12.05 -7.76 37.33
N GLN A 114 -12.65 -8.57 36.46
CA GLN A 114 -13.61 -9.59 36.90
C GLN A 114 -12.94 -10.67 37.75
N ALA A 115 -11.76 -11.17 37.33
CA ALA A 115 -11.01 -12.17 38.10
C ALA A 115 -10.60 -11.65 39.49
N GLU A 116 -10.16 -10.39 39.62
CA GLU A 116 -9.83 -9.78 40.91
C GLU A 116 -11.04 -9.70 41.86
N VAL A 117 -12.25 -9.46 41.34
CA VAL A 117 -13.47 -9.41 42.14
C VAL A 117 -13.84 -10.81 42.66
N TYR A 118 -13.71 -11.85 41.83
CA TYR A 118 -13.92 -13.24 42.27
C TYR A 118 -12.88 -13.68 43.32
N ASP A 119 -11.61 -13.30 43.15
CA ASP A 119 -10.53 -13.64 44.09
C ASP A 119 -10.72 -12.95 45.45
N ARG A 120 -11.26 -11.72 45.47
CA ARG A 120 -11.62 -11.02 46.73
C ARG A 120 -12.84 -11.61 47.42
N LEU A 121 -13.84 -12.08 46.67
CA LEU A 121 -15.01 -12.75 47.24
C LEU A 121 -14.66 -14.17 47.75
N GLY A 122 -13.77 -14.89 47.08
CA GLY A 122 -13.28 -16.20 47.53
C GLY A 122 -12.39 -16.15 48.77
N ARG A 123 -11.73 -15.02 49.05
CA ARG A 123 -10.94 -14.78 50.28
C ARG A 123 -11.78 -14.41 51.51
N LEU A 124 -13.10 -14.26 51.36
CA LEU A 124 -14.04 -13.93 52.44
C LEU A 124 -14.83 -15.15 52.96
N ILE A 125 -14.50 -16.36 52.50
CA ILE A 125 -15.10 -17.64 52.95
C ILE A 125 -14.10 -18.42 53.79
#